data_AF-A0A8S1LQB7-F1
#
_entry.id   AF-A0A8S1LQB7-F1
#
_cell.length_a   1.000
_cell.length_b   1.000
_cell.length_c   1.000
_cell.angle_alpha   90.00
_cell.angle_beta   90.00
_cell.angle_gamma   90.00
#
_symmetry.space_group_name_H-M   'P 1'
#
loop_
_entity.id
_entity.type
_entity.pdbx_description
1 polymer ?
#
loop_
_entity_poly.entity_id
_entity_poly.type
_entity_poly.pdbx_seq_one_letter_code
_entity_poly.pdbx_strand_id
1 'polypeptide(L)'
;MGASDSQIKDQLINKPEFQKYLKQICFNVPQNIINKNHYDNILGNLKQFNVIRIGSTPLGDRLFNVLNAKNNGKITSEILYQFLTQLNVNKESRCEYTFQAYSFEGQSIQSTVSEKNFIEIVVDSWERAFTGLVELLPENQKQDGDLIENWSKSENQKLLIRKAAQMSFKNFSKSQNNKVDYLTFKNWIYSEKEDKIVAKYDGKVVVVPLTLYKFTK
;
A
#
# COMPACT_ATOMS: atom_id res chain seq x y z
N MET A 1 -0.58 -0.63 -40.84
CA MET A 1 0.25 -1.44 -39.92
C MET A 1 0.32 -0.69 -38.59
N GLY A 2 -0.68 -0.89 -37.73
CA GLY A 2 -0.71 -0.28 -36.40
C GLY A 2 0.03 -1.19 -35.43
N ALA A 3 1.03 -0.66 -34.73
CA ALA A 3 1.59 -1.32 -33.56
C ALA A 3 0.44 -1.57 -32.58
N SER A 4 0.25 -2.82 -32.15
CA SER A 4 -0.79 -3.17 -31.19
C SER A 4 -0.52 -2.45 -29.87
N ASP A 5 -1.57 -2.01 -29.18
CA ASP A 5 -1.48 -1.39 -27.84
C ASP A 5 -0.75 -2.27 -26.80
N SER A 6 -0.53 -3.56 -27.10
CA SER A 6 0.34 -4.44 -26.31
C SER A 6 1.83 -4.10 -26.43
N GLN A 7 2.30 -3.66 -27.59
CA GLN A 7 3.71 -3.29 -27.82
C GLN A 7 4.09 -1.96 -27.15
N ILE A 8 3.12 -1.07 -26.93
CA ILE A 8 3.33 0.22 -26.24
C ILE A 8 3.37 0.04 -24.72
N LYS A 9 2.65 -0.95 -24.17
CA LYS A 9 2.68 -1.26 -22.72
C LYS A 9 3.92 -2.02 -22.28
N ASP A 10 4.54 -2.80 -23.17
CA ASP A 10 5.79 -3.52 -22.87
C ASP A 10 7.04 -2.63 -22.86
N GLN A 11 6.99 -1.43 -23.45
CA GLN A 11 8.12 -0.49 -23.47
C GLN A 11 8.38 0.26 -22.14
N LEU A 12 7.48 0.15 -21.16
CA LEU A 12 7.67 0.73 -19.82
C LEU A 12 8.29 -0.26 -18.81
N ILE A 13 8.29 -1.55 -19.12
CA ILE A 13 8.59 -2.62 -18.15
C ILE A 13 10.10 -2.76 -17.87
N ASN A 14 10.97 -2.24 -18.75
CA ASN A 14 12.42 -2.31 -18.61
C ASN A 14 13.13 -0.99 -18.95
N LYS A 15 12.68 0.16 -18.42
CA LYS A 15 13.49 1.39 -18.56
C LYS A 15 14.78 1.23 -17.75
N PRO A 16 15.97 1.17 -18.37
CA PRO A 16 17.24 1.07 -17.64
C PRO A 16 17.42 2.24 -16.66
N GLU A 17 16.78 3.37 -16.98
CA GLU A 17 16.71 4.57 -16.14
C GLU A 17 16.02 4.33 -14.79
N PHE A 18 14.89 3.61 -14.77
CA PHE A 18 14.18 3.31 -13.51
C PHE A 18 15.05 2.40 -12.62
N GLN A 19 15.65 1.37 -13.19
CA GLN A 19 16.52 0.45 -12.44
C GLN A 19 17.78 1.15 -11.91
N LYS A 20 18.40 2.00 -12.74
CA LYS A 20 19.54 2.82 -12.33
C LYS A 20 19.17 3.78 -11.20
N TYR A 21 18.02 4.45 -11.32
CA TYR A 21 17.52 5.36 -10.28
C TYR A 21 17.18 4.62 -8.99
N LEU A 22 16.47 3.51 -9.08
CA LEU A 22 16.09 2.66 -7.95
C LEU A 22 17.34 2.18 -7.20
N LYS A 23 18.36 1.74 -7.92
CA LYS A 23 19.65 1.36 -7.34
C LYS A 23 20.30 2.56 -6.63
N GLN A 24 20.31 3.73 -7.25
CA GLN A 24 20.88 4.93 -6.62
C GLN A 24 20.19 5.27 -5.29
N ILE A 25 18.85 5.34 -5.25
CA ILE A 25 18.14 5.74 -4.02
C ILE A 25 18.23 4.69 -2.91
N CYS A 26 18.27 3.38 -3.24
CA CYS A 26 18.39 2.33 -2.23
C CYS A 26 19.81 2.27 -1.61
N PHE A 27 20.84 2.53 -2.41
CA PHE A 27 22.24 2.40 -1.99
C PHE A 27 22.86 3.70 -1.46
N ASN A 28 22.15 4.84 -1.54
CA ASN A 28 22.59 6.11 -0.96
C ASN A 28 22.36 6.20 0.57
N VAL A 29 21.85 5.15 1.21
CA VAL A 29 21.61 5.15 2.65
C VAL A 29 22.94 4.92 3.40
N PRO A 30 23.35 5.81 4.34
CA PRO A 30 24.68 5.74 4.97
C PRO A 30 24.94 4.48 5.79
N GLN A 31 23.88 3.84 6.25
CA GLN A 31 23.92 2.63 7.04
C GLN A 31 23.38 1.49 6.16
N ASN A 32 24.11 0.37 6.09
CA ASN A 32 23.70 -0.83 5.35
C ASN A 32 22.36 -1.45 5.84
N ILE A 33 21.73 -0.85 6.85
CA ILE A 33 20.43 -1.24 7.42
C ILE A 33 19.41 -0.13 7.13
N ILE A 34 18.34 -0.50 6.47
CA ILE A 34 17.19 0.35 6.16
C ILE A 34 16.24 0.32 7.36
N ASN A 35 16.13 1.45 8.06
CA ASN A 35 15.07 1.66 9.03
C ASN A 35 13.80 2.17 8.34
N LYS A 36 12.72 2.34 9.11
CA LYS A 36 11.42 2.75 8.59
C LYS A 36 11.44 4.12 7.90
N ASN A 37 12.19 5.09 8.44
CA ASN A 37 12.31 6.42 7.84
C ASN A 37 13.03 6.37 6.49
N HIS A 38 14.12 5.60 6.38
CA HIS A 38 14.81 5.37 5.12
C HIS A 38 13.88 4.71 4.09
N TYR A 39 13.12 3.69 4.51
CA TYR A 39 12.15 3.00 3.66
C TYR A 39 11.08 3.95 3.10
N ASP A 40 10.45 4.77 3.96
CA ASP A 40 9.41 5.71 3.53
C ASP A 40 9.96 6.81 2.60
N ASN A 41 11.17 7.31 2.89
CA ASN A 41 11.84 8.29 2.02
C ASN A 41 12.13 7.70 0.63
N ILE A 42 12.64 6.47 0.57
CA ILE A 42 12.89 5.77 -0.70
C ILE A 42 11.59 5.60 -1.49
N LEU A 43 10.51 5.14 -0.83
CA LEU A 43 9.20 4.99 -1.48
C LEU A 43 8.62 6.32 -1.95
N GLY A 44 8.79 7.40 -1.18
CA GLY A 44 8.37 8.75 -1.55
C GLY A 44 9.02 9.23 -2.85
N ASN A 45 10.31 8.91 -3.04
CA ASN A 45 11.08 9.27 -4.22
C ASN A 45 10.65 8.53 -5.50
N LEU A 46 9.89 7.43 -5.39
CA LEU A 46 9.39 6.69 -6.56
C LEU A 46 8.20 7.37 -7.25
N LYS A 47 7.58 8.37 -6.61
CA LYS A 47 6.42 9.09 -7.16
C LYS A 47 6.69 9.69 -8.54
N GLN A 48 7.93 10.10 -8.82
CA GLN A 48 8.31 10.67 -10.12
C GLN A 48 8.22 9.67 -11.29
N PHE A 49 8.17 8.36 -11.00
CA PHE A 49 8.01 7.29 -11.99
C PHE A 49 6.58 6.75 -12.05
N ASN A 50 5.59 7.54 -11.63
CA ASN A 50 4.17 7.14 -11.58
C ASN A 50 3.91 5.87 -10.73
N VAL A 51 4.83 5.54 -9.82
CA VAL A 51 4.63 4.49 -8.83
C VAL A 51 3.61 4.98 -7.80
N ILE A 52 2.70 4.10 -7.38
CA ILE A 52 1.73 4.42 -6.33
C ILE A 52 2.45 4.83 -5.04
N ARG A 53 1.89 5.81 -4.33
CA ARG A 53 2.42 6.25 -3.05
C ARG A 53 2.07 5.22 -1.98
N ILE A 54 3.01 4.35 -1.67
CA ILE A 54 2.91 3.39 -0.56
C ILE A 54 3.75 3.79 0.66
N GLY A 55 4.64 4.78 0.53
CA GLY A 55 5.38 5.32 1.68
C GLY A 55 4.45 6.01 2.68
N SER A 56 4.67 5.73 3.97
CA SER A 56 3.87 6.25 5.09
C SER A 56 2.37 5.99 4.93
N THR A 57 2.01 4.78 4.48
CA THR A 57 0.63 4.26 4.48
C THR A 57 0.56 2.95 5.26
N PRO A 58 -0.62 2.52 5.75
CA PRO A 58 -0.74 1.27 6.50
C PRO A 58 -0.26 0.05 5.71
N LEU A 59 -0.51 0.02 4.40
CA LEU A 59 0.04 -1.01 3.51
C LEU A 59 1.57 -0.95 3.48
N GLY A 60 2.16 0.25 3.34
CA GLY A 60 3.61 0.45 3.37
C GLY A 60 4.25 0.05 4.70
N ASP A 61 3.61 0.36 5.82
CA ASP A 61 4.07 0.02 7.16
C ASP A 61 4.08 -1.50 7.37
N ARG A 62 3.00 -2.17 6.97
CA ARG A 62 2.92 -3.64 7.02
C ARG A 62 3.91 -4.30 6.07
N LEU A 63 4.16 -3.74 4.89
CA LEU A 63 5.20 -4.24 3.97
C LEU A 63 6.61 -4.12 4.57
N PHE A 64 6.90 -3.03 5.27
CA PHE A 64 8.16 -2.91 6.01
C PHE A 64 8.29 -4.03 7.05
N ASN A 65 7.23 -4.31 7.82
CA ASN A 65 7.23 -5.38 8.81
C ASN A 65 7.37 -6.77 8.19
N VAL A 66 6.72 -7.02 7.04
CA VAL A 66 6.87 -8.24 6.24
C VAL A 66 8.32 -8.43 5.80
N LEU A 67 8.95 -7.39 5.24
CA LEU A 67 10.36 -7.46 4.85
C LEU A 67 11.26 -7.70 6.06
N ASN A 68 10.98 -7.05 7.18
CA ASN A 68 11.74 -7.22 8.41
C ASN A 68 11.67 -8.67 8.93
N ALA A 69 10.47 -9.25 8.97
CA ALA A 69 10.25 -10.62 9.42
C ALA A 69 10.89 -11.66 8.48
N LYS A 70 10.80 -11.47 7.15
CA LYS A 70 11.43 -12.35 6.16
C LYS A 70 12.96 -12.33 6.21
N ASN A 71 13.54 -11.28 6.80
CA ASN A 71 14.99 -11.06 6.81
C ASN A 71 15.55 -10.94 8.24
N ASN A 72 14.96 -11.67 9.19
CA ASN A 72 15.46 -11.81 10.57
C ASN A 72 15.73 -10.46 11.27
N GLY A 73 14.84 -9.48 11.08
CA GLY A 73 14.97 -8.17 11.71
C GLY A 73 15.92 -7.20 11.01
N LYS A 74 16.43 -7.54 9.81
CA LYS A 74 17.42 -6.72 9.11
C LYS A 74 17.07 -6.55 7.63
N ILE A 75 16.61 -5.36 7.28
CA ILE A 75 16.39 -4.95 5.89
C ILE A 75 17.65 -4.21 5.40
N THR A 76 18.26 -4.66 4.31
CA THR A 76 19.41 -4.01 3.68
C THR A 76 19.00 -3.30 2.39
N SER A 77 19.88 -2.45 1.85
CA SER A 77 19.68 -1.80 0.55
C SER A 77 19.44 -2.81 -0.58
N GLU A 78 20.15 -3.94 -0.56
CA GLU A 78 19.97 -5.02 -1.55
C GLU A 78 18.59 -5.66 -1.43
N ILE A 79 18.14 -5.99 -0.21
CA ILE A 79 16.81 -6.56 0.02
C ILE A 79 15.72 -5.61 -0.48
N LEU A 80 15.84 -4.32 -0.15
CA LEU A 80 14.86 -3.32 -0.57
C LEU A 80 14.87 -3.11 -2.10
N TYR A 81 16.06 -3.07 -2.71
CA TYR A 81 16.22 -2.97 -4.16
C TYR A 81 15.57 -4.16 -4.89
N GLN A 82 15.82 -5.39 -4.42
CA GLN A 82 15.23 -6.59 -4.99
C GLN A 82 13.71 -6.61 -4.82
N PHE A 83 13.20 -6.24 -3.66
CA PHE A 83 11.76 -6.12 -3.40
C PHE A 83 11.09 -5.14 -4.37
N LEU A 84 11.62 -3.92 -4.51
CA LEU A 84 11.04 -2.91 -5.39
C LEU A 84 11.16 -3.29 -6.87
N THR A 85 12.25 -3.98 -7.24
CA THR A 85 12.42 -4.56 -8.58
C THR A 85 11.34 -5.61 -8.86
N GLN A 86 11.10 -6.53 -7.93
CA GLN A 86 10.04 -7.55 -8.05
C GLN A 86 8.66 -6.91 -8.18
N LEU A 87 8.34 -5.91 -7.35
CA LEU A 87 7.07 -5.18 -7.46
C LEU A 87 6.92 -4.49 -8.81
N ASN A 88 8.00 -3.93 -9.37
CA ASN A 88 7.93 -3.26 -10.66
C ASN A 88 7.59 -4.23 -11.81
N VAL A 89 8.19 -5.43 -11.82
CA VAL A 89 8.09 -6.35 -12.97
C VAL A 89 7.03 -7.44 -12.84
N ASN A 90 6.64 -7.83 -11.61
CA ASN A 90 5.82 -9.02 -11.38
C ASN A 90 4.52 -8.71 -10.64
N LYS A 91 3.39 -8.83 -11.35
CA LYS A 91 2.05 -8.69 -10.77
C LYS A 91 1.72 -9.74 -9.71
N GLU A 92 2.23 -10.95 -9.85
CA GLU A 92 2.05 -12.01 -8.85
C GLU A 92 2.72 -11.62 -7.54
N SER A 93 3.95 -11.12 -7.60
CA SER A 93 4.64 -10.62 -6.41
C SER A 93 3.88 -9.49 -5.74
N ARG A 94 3.22 -8.59 -6.50
CA ARG A 94 2.34 -7.55 -5.93
C ARG A 94 1.18 -8.16 -5.13
N CYS A 95 0.53 -9.20 -5.66
CA CYS A 95 -0.54 -9.91 -4.96
C CYS A 95 -0.01 -10.62 -3.71
N GLU A 96 1.11 -11.32 -3.82
CA GLU A 96 1.74 -12.04 -2.72
C GLU A 96 2.12 -11.08 -1.58
N TYR A 97 2.80 -9.98 -1.86
CA TYR A 97 3.18 -9.00 -0.85
C TYR A 97 1.98 -8.26 -0.25
N THR A 98 0.93 -8.01 -1.05
CA THR A 98 -0.32 -7.48 -0.50
C THR A 98 -0.94 -8.49 0.47
N PHE A 99 -1.02 -9.77 0.10
CA PHE A 99 -1.51 -10.82 1.00
C PHE A 99 -0.67 -10.93 2.28
N GLN A 100 0.66 -10.96 2.16
CA GLN A 100 1.57 -11.04 3.31
C GLN A 100 1.39 -9.85 4.26
N ALA A 101 1.14 -8.65 3.73
CA ALA A 101 0.85 -7.48 4.56
C ALA A 101 -0.46 -7.66 5.35
N TYR A 102 -1.51 -8.18 4.72
CA TYR A 102 -2.79 -8.46 5.38
C TYR A 102 -2.74 -9.65 6.33
N SER A 103 -1.89 -10.64 6.07
CA SER A 103 -1.71 -11.81 6.93
C SER A 103 -0.63 -11.63 8.00
N PHE A 104 -0.01 -10.45 8.09
CA PHE A 104 0.97 -10.15 9.12
C PHE A 104 0.30 -9.95 10.48
N GLU A 105 0.69 -10.75 11.47
CA GLU A 105 0.17 -10.67 12.85
C GLU A 105 1.32 -10.86 13.86
N GLY A 106 1.45 -9.90 14.79
CA GLY A 106 2.56 -9.86 15.74
C GLY A 106 3.91 -9.66 15.05
N GLN A 107 4.61 -10.77 14.77
CA GLN A 107 5.94 -10.79 14.12
C GLN A 107 6.04 -11.82 13.00
N SER A 108 4.93 -12.46 12.62
CA SER A 108 4.93 -13.54 11.63
C SER A 108 3.84 -13.38 10.59
N ILE A 109 4.13 -13.91 9.40
CA ILE A 109 3.22 -13.94 8.26
C ILE A 109 2.37 -15.19 8.40
N GLN A 110 1.06 -15.01 8.56
CA GLN A 110 0.11 -16.11 8.65
C GLN A 110 -0.22 -16.67 7.25
N SER A 111 -0.69 -17.92 7.22
CA SER A 111 -1.15 -18.59 5.98
C SER A 111 -2.52 -18.11 5.49
N THR A 112 -3.21 -17.28 6.29
CA THR A 112 -4.54 -16.75 6.00
C THR A 112 -4.64 -15.29 6.47
N VAL A 113 -5.52 -14.51 5.84
CA VAL A 113 -5.91 -13.18 6.32
C VAL A 113 -7.16 -13.33 7.18
N SER A 114 -7.12 -12.79 8.39
CA SER A 114 -8.30 -12.72 9.27
C SER A 114 -9.19 -11.52 8.91
N GLU A 115 -10.49 -11.63 9.17
CA GLU A 115 -11.44 -10.51 9.06
C GLU A 115 -10.95 -9.28 9.85
N LYS A 116 -10.42 -9.52 11.06
CA LYS A 116 -9.85 -8.48 11.92
C LYS A 116 -8.74 -7.71 11.20
N ASN A 117 -7.71 -8.39 10.67
CA ASN A 117 -6.58 -7.72 10.02
C ASN A 117 -7.02 -6.98 8.75
N PHE A 118 -7.97 -7.53 7.99
CA PHE A 118 -8.52 -6.87 6.82
C PHE A 118 -9.20 -5.54 7.21
N ILE A 119 -10.07 -5.57 8.21
CA ILE A 119 -10.79 -4.39 8.70
C ILE A 119 -9.79 -3.35 9.23
N GLU A 120 -8.80 -3.77 10.03
CA GLU A 120 -7.77 -2.85 10.55
C GLU A 120 -7.06 -2.10 9.44
N ILE A 121 -6.59 -2.78 8.39
CA ILE A 121 -5.90 -2.10 7.28
C ILE A 121 -6.81 -1.09 6.59
N VAL A 122 -8.08 -1.43 6.36
CA VAL A 122 -9.03 -0.52 5.70
C VAL A 122 -9.31 0.71 6.57
N VAL A 123 -9.52 0.52 7.88
CA VAL A 123 -9.77 1.63 8.82
C VAL A 123 -8.52 2.51 8.96
N ASP A 124 -7.34 1.93 9.13
CA ASP A 124 -6.10 2.69 9.23
C ASP A 124 -5.84 3.47 7.93
N SER A 125 -6.19 2.88 6.78
CA SER A 125 -6.00 3.52 5.47
C SER A 125 -6.97 4.68 5.27
N TRP A 126 -8.18 4.57 5.82
CA TRP A 126 -9.15 5.65 5.88
C TRP A 126 -8.60 6.82 6.71
N GLU A 127 -8.16 6.55 7.94
CA GLU A 127 -7.61 7.57 8.82
C GLU A 127 -6.38 8.25 8.20
N ARG A 128 -5.49 7.46 7.55
CA ARG A 128 -4.32 8.01 6.86
C ARG A 128 -4.71 8.92 5.69
N ALA A 129 -5.76 8.57 4.94
CA ALA A 129 -6.22 9.36 3.80
C ALA A 129 -6.69 10.75 4.24
N PHE A 130 -7.44 10.85 5.34
CA PHE A 130 -7.89 12.12 5.88
C PHE A 130 -6.79 12.88 6.61
N THR A 131 -5.92 12.20 7.36
CA THR A 131 -4.71 12.83 7.93
C THR A 131 -3.86 13.46 6.82
N GLY A 132 -3.70 12.76 5.69
CA GLY A 132 -2.97 13.27 4.53
C GLY A 132 -3.67 14.43 3.86
N LEU A 133 -4.99 14.52 3.96
CA LEU A 133 -5.76 15.62 3.42
C LEU A 133 -5.52 16.89 4.24
N VAL A 134 -5.52 16.75 5.57
CA VAL A 134 -5.18 17.83 6.52
C VAL A 134 -3.75 18.32 6.32
N GLU A 135 -2.79 17.41 6.10
CA GLU A 135 -1.38 17.74 5.76
C GLU A 135 -1.24 18.61 4.49
N LEU A 136 -2.23 18.62 3.59
CA LEU A 136 -2.22 19.42 2.36
C LEU A 136 -2.92 20.77 2.49
N LEU A 137 -3.56 21.04 3.63
CA LEU A 137 -4.24 22.31 3.87
C LEU A 137 -3.22 23.40 4.25
N PRO A 138 -3.37 24.62 3.73
CA PRO A 138 -2.60 25.77 4.18
C PRO A 138 -2.96 26.14 5.63
N GLU A 139 -2.05 26.83 6.33
CA GLU A 139 -2.23 27.19 7.75
C GLU A 139 -3.50 28.02 8.02
N ASN A 140 -3.95 28.82 7.05
CA ASN A 140 -5.18 29.60 7.16
C ASN A 140 -6.47 28.76 7.09
N GLN A 141 -6.38 27.47 6.75
CA GLN A 141 -7.48 26.50 6.75
C GLN A 141 -7.37 25.51 7.94
N LYS A 142 -6.63 25.85 9.00
CA LYS A 142 -6.45 24.97 10.17
C LYS A 142 -7.78 24.51 10.80
N GLN A 143 -8.77 25.40 10.88
CA GLN A 143 -10.08 25.05 11.43
C GLN A 143 -10.78 23.95 10.61
N ASP A 144 -10.69 24.02 9.28
CA ASP A 144 -11.21 22.97 8.40
C ASP A 144 -10.44 21.65 8.60
N GLY A 145 -9.12 21.75 8.77
CA GLY A 145 -8.26 20.62 9.10
C GLY A 145 -8.70 19.89 10.37
N ASP A 146 -8.93 20.64 11.45
CA ASP A 146 -9.39 20.09 12.73
C ASP A 146 -10.78 19.43 12.59
N LEU A 147 -11.69 20.02 11.81
CA LEU A 147 -13.02 19.44 11.55
C LEU A 147 -12.92 18.12 10.76
N ILE A 148 -12.11 18.09 9.72
CA ILE A 148 -11.89 16.89 8.89
C ILE A 148 -11.27 15.77 9.74
N GLU A 149 -10.24 16.09 10.52
CA GLU A 149 -9.57 15.11 11.37
C GLU A 149 -10.53 14.53 12.40
N ASN A 150 -11.26 15.38 13.14
CA ASN A 150 -12.23 14.96 14.14
C ASN A 150 -13.38 14.14 13.54
N TRP A 151 -13.89 14.54 12.38
CA TRP A 151 -14.93 13.78 11.68
C TRP A 151 -14.42 12.39 11.28
N SER A 152 -13.24 12.33 10.64
CA SER A 152 -12.67 11.07 10.14
C SER A 152 -12.34 10.07 11.25
N LYS A 153 -11.98 10.58 12.44
CA LYS A 153 -11.65 9.79 13.64
C LYS A 153 -12.83 9.59 14.58
N SER A 154 -14.01 10.13 14.28
CA SER A 154 -15.19 9.94 15.13
C SER A 154 -15.62 8.47 15.17
N GLU A 155 -16.08 8.00 16.33
CA GLU A 155 -16.53 6.60 16.50
C GLU A 155 -17.65 6.21 15.53
N ASN A 156 -18.53 7.15 15.20
CA ASN A 156 -19.58 6.93 14.21
C ASN A 156 -19.00 6.63 12.82
N GLN A 157 -18.01 7.39 12.36
CA GLN A 157 -17.36 7.13 11.07
C GLN A 157 -16.54 5.84 11.10
N LYS A 158 -15.78 5.60 12.17
CA LYS A 158 -15.03 4.34 12.34
C LYS A 158 -15.96 3.13 12.29
N LEU A 159 -17.13 3.19 12.91
CA LEU A 159 -18.12 2.11 12.86
C LEU A 159 -18.66 1.88 11.44
N LEU A 160 -18.94 2.94 10.68
CA LEU A 160 -19.41 2.83 9.29
C LEU A 160 -18.35 2.17 8.40
N ILE A 161 -17.09 2.61 8.50
CA ILE A 161 -15.98 2.05 7.73
C ILE A 161 -15.72 0.60 8.13
N ARG A 162 -15.75 0.26 9.43
CA ARG A 162 -15.64 -1.13 9.90
C ARG A 162 -16.74 -2.02 9.32
N LYS A 163 -17.99 -1.56 9.32
CA LYS A 163 -19.13 -2.31 8.74
C LYS A 163 -18.97 -2.51 7.24
N ALA A 164 -18.51 -1.49 6.51
CA ALA A 164 -18.24 -1.58 5.07
C ALA A 164 -17.11 -2.59 4.77
N ALA A 165 -16.00 -2.50 5.50
CA ALA A 165 -14.87 -3.43 5.39
C ALA A 165 -15.29 -4.88 5.72
N GLN A 166 -16.08 -5.06 6.79
CA GLN A 166 -16.64 -6.36 7.15
C GLN A 166 -17.54 -6.93 6.04
N MET A 167 -18.41 -6.10 5.45
CA MET A 167 -19.27 -6.54 4.36
C MET A 167 -18.47 -6.95 3.13
N SER A 168 -17.45 -6.16 2.77
CA SER A 168 -16.52 -6.52 1.70
C SER A 168 -15.84 -7.86 1.98
N PHE A 169 -15.26 -8.03 3.18
CA PHE A 169 -14.61 -9.27 3.59
C PHE A 169 -15.54 -10.48 3.45
N LYS A 170 -16.77 -10.39 3.97
CA LYS A 170 -17.77 -11.46 3.88
C LYS A 170 -18.17 -11.80 2.45
N ASN A 171 -18.22 -10.81 1.56
CA ASN A 171 -18.60 -11.02 0.16
C ASN A 171 -17.60 -11.91 -0.59
N PHE A 172 -16.30 -11.77 -0.33
CA PHE A 172 -15.29 -12.56 -1.02
C PHE A 172 -14.79 -13.76 -0.21
N SER A 173 -14.89 -13.75 1.12
CA SER A 173 -14.40 -14.86 1.92
C SER A 173 -15.20 -16.13 1.69
N LYS A 174 -16.54 -16.03 1.53
CA LYS A 174 -17.53 -17.11 1.34
C LYS A 174 -17.41 -18.33 2.30
N SER A 175 -16.37 -18.37 3.13
CA SER A 175 -15.98 -19.44 4.03
C SER A 175 -16.47 -19.11 5.44
N GLN A 176 -16.83 -20.15 6.19
CA GLN A 176 -17.52 -20.00 7.48
C GLN A 176 -16.59 -19.62 8.66
N ASN A 177 -15.30 -19.34 8.42
CA ASN A 177 -14.29 -19.23 9.49
C ASN A 177 -13.60 -17.86 9.60
N ASN A 178 -14.19 -16.78 9.05
CA ASN A 178 -13.65 -15.40 9.13
C ASN A 178 -12.16 -15.28 8.73
N LYS A 179 -11.71 -16.18 7.85
CA LYS A 179 -10.34 -16.27 7.35
C LYS A 179 -10.36 -16.59 5.87
N VAL A 180 -9.40 -16.02 5.14
CA VAL A 180 -9.24 -16.23 3.69
C VAL A 180 -7.83 -16.66 3.37
N ASP A 181 -7.71 -17.65 2.49
CA ASP A 181 -6.42 -18.10 1.96
C ASP A 181 -5.92 -17.17 0.85
N TYR A 182 -4.72 -17.45 0.35
CA TYR A 182 -4.10 -16.65 -0.70
C TYR A 182 -4.91 -16.66 -2.00
N LEU A 183 -5.46 -17.80 -2.41
CA LEU A 183 -6.19 -17.90 -3.68
C LEU A 183 -7.46 -17.06 -3.67
N THR A 184 -8.23 -17.15 -2.58
CA THR A 184 -9.43 -16.36 -2.37
C THR A 184 -9.11 -14.86 -2.30
N PHE A 185 -8.06 -14.48 -1.54
CA PHE A 185 -7.64 -13.09 -1.42
C PHE A 185 -7.12 -12.51 -2.75
N LYS A 186 -6.36 -13.30 -3.51
CA LYS A 186 -5.87 -12.93 -4.84
C LYS A 186 -7.01 -12.63 -5.81
N ASN A 187 -8.08 -13.43 -5.78
CA ASN A 187 -9.28 -13.19 -6.58
C ASN A 187 -9.98 -11.87 -6.19
N TRP A 188 -9.96 -11.50 -4.89
CA TRP A 188 -10.43 -10.18 -4.45
C TRP A 188 -9.57 -9.05 -5.03
N ILE A 189 -8.24 -9.15 -4.97
CA ILE A 189 -7.33 -8.16 -5.59
C ILE A 189 -7.64 -7.98 -7.07
N TYR A 190 -7.82 -9.08 -7.81
CA TYR A 190 -8.12 -9.07 -9.24
C TYR A 190 -9.49 -8.52 -9.60
N SER A 191 -10.44 -8.50 -8.65
CA SER A 191 -11.73 -7.87 -8.89
C SER A 191 -11.61 -6.34 -9.09
N GLU A 192 -10.50 -5.74 -8.61
CA GLU A 192 -10.16 -4.31 -8.70
C GLU A 192 -11.23 -3.32 -8.20
N LYS A 193 -12.30 -3.78 -7.55
CA LYS A 193 -13.39 -2.90 -7.12
C LYS A 193 -13.00 -1.98 -5.97
N GLU A 194 -12.06 -2.39 -5.14
CA GLU A 194 -11.70 -1.75 -3.87
C GLU A 194 -10.17 -1.70 -3.70
N ASP A 195 -9.47 -1.04 -4.63
CA ASP A 195 -8.01 -1.03 -4.67
C ASP A 195 -7.36 0.11 -3.85
N LYS A 196 -8.14 1.10 -3.42
CA LYS A 196 -7.67 2.32 -2.73
C LYS A 196 -8.78 3.05 -1.99
N ILE A 197 -8.38 3.92 -1.06
CA ILE A 197 -9.23 4.94 -0.44
C ILE A 197 -8.87 6.30 -1.03
N VAL A 198 -9.89 7.09 -1.36
CA VAL A 198 -9.74 8.43 -1.93
C VAL A 198 -10.42 9.45 -1.01
N ALA A 199 -9.64 10.35 -0.42
CA ALA A 199 -10.13 11.48 0.34
C ALA A 199 -10.02 12.75 -0.52
N LYS A 200 -11.07 13.58 -0.51
CA LYS A 200 -11.15 14.81 -1.31
C LYS A 200 -11.73 15.95 -0.49
N TYR A 201 -11.12 17.13 -0.56
CA TYR A 201 -11.61 18.35 0.06
C TYR A 201 -10.99 19.55 -0.65
N ASP A 202 -11.79 20.57 -0.98
CA ASP A 202 -11.34 21.83 -1.58
C ASP A 202 -10.30 21.68 -2.70
N GLY A 203 -10.60 20.83 -3.69
CA GLY A 203 -9.71 20.55 -4.82
C GLY A 203 -8.45 19.72 -4.48
N LYS A 204 -8.16 19.44 -3.21
CA LYS A 204 -7.11 18.52 -2.77
C LYS A 204 -7.61 17.08 -2.86
N VAL A 205 -6.70 16.17 -3.23
CA VAL A 205 -6.98 14.74 -3.35
C VAL A 205 -5.85 13.93 -2.74
N VAL A 206 -6.19 13.02 -1.83
CA VAL A 206 -5.28 12.03 -1.28
C VAL A 206 -5.77 10.64 -1.66
N VAL A 207 -4.84 9.80 -2.09
CA VAL A 207 -5.10 8.41 -2.47
C VAL A 207 -4.22 7.51 -1.62
N VAL A 208 -4.83 6.62 -0.85
CA VAL A 208 -4.14 5.59 -0.06
C VAL A 208 -4.42 4.23 -0.69
N PRO A 209 -3.41 3.52 -1.23
CA PRO A 209 -3.62 2.21 -1.84
C PRO A 209 -3.92 1.15 -0.78
N LEU A 210 -4.89 0.28 -1.08
CA LEU A 210 -5.20 -0.93 -0.31
C LEU A 210 -4.48 -2.16 -0.90
N THR A 211 -4.09 -2.10 -2.18
CA THR A 211 -3.36 -3.19 -2.83
C THR A 211 -2.18 -2.66 -3.63
N LEU A 212 -1.20 -3.53 -3.88
CA LEU A 212 -0.07 -3.23 -4.77
C LEU A 212 -0.39 -3.51 -6.25
N TYR A 213 -1.58 -3.99 -6.61
CA TYR A 213 -1.82 -4.55 -7.96
C TYR A 213 -1.52 -3.53 -9.08
N LYS A 214 -1.94 -2.28 -8.87
CA LYS A 214 -1.65 -1.13 -9.75
C LYS A 214 -0.39 -0.38 -9.33
N PHE A 215 0.68 -1.10 -8.97
CA PHE A 215 1.92 -0.53 -8.45
C PHE A 215 2.49 0.60 -9.33
N THR A 216 2.46 0.41 -10.63
CA THR A 216 2.76 1.42 -11.65
C THR A 216 1.44 1.87 -12.29
N LYS A 217 1.23 3.19 -12.37
CA LYS A 217 0.05 3.79 -13.01
C LYS A 217 0.18 3.85 -14.53
#